data_AF-A0A8T4FNR6-F1
#
_entry.id   AF-A0A8T4FNR6-F1
#
_cell.length_a   1.000
_cell.length_b   1.000
_cell.length_c   1.000
_cell.angle_alpha   90.00
_cell.angle_beta   90.00
_cell.angle_gamma   90.00
#
_symmetry.space_group_name_H-M   'P 1'
#
loop_
_entity.id
_entity.type
_entity.pdbx_description
1 polymer ?
#
loop_
_entity_poly.entity_id
_entity_poly.type
_entity_poly.pdbx_seq_one_letter_code
_entity_poly.pdbx_strand_id
1 'polypeptide(L)'
;MVSERVGEESSIRRMARLIESVDPGGSRIVREADRWATWMVVASLSVAALTLIATGDVVRAVSVTVVFCPCAFVMATPTAIMAAVGNLSRHGVLVKDGGAVERLAKTDVMVLSVSDISPKRADDFINMVIAVYNNNWLKDKNQIMASTSVFIDERLKLIEQELGNVDSDIS
;
A
#
# COMPACT_ATOMS: atom_id res chain seq x y z
N MET A 1 -41.90 14.46 -8.32
CA MET A 1 -40.83 13.96 -7.44
C MET A 1 -39.74 13.31 -8.30
N VAL A 2 -38.68 14.01 -8.69
CA VAL A 2 -37.36 13.46 -9.08
C VAL A 2 -36.46 14.70 -9.23
N SER A 3 -35.58 14.99 -8.26
CA SER A 3 -34.35 15.78 -8.47
C SER A 3 -33.54 15.91 -7.16
N GLU A 4 -33.26 14.80 -6.49
CA GLU A 4 -32.32 14.81 -5.35
C GLU A 4 -31.25 13.72 -5.50
N ARG A 5 -31.64 12.55 -6.03
CA ARG A 5 -30.71 11.42 -6.30
C ARG A 5 -29.64 11.72 -7.37
N VAL A 6 -29.83 12.74 -8.21
CA VAL A 6 -28.85 13.13 -9.24
C VAL A 6 -27.65 13.86 -8.64
N GLY A 7 -27.78 14.53 -7.48
CA GLY A 7 -26.67 15.23 -6.83
C GLY A 7 -25.61 14.29 -6.25
N GLU A 8 -26.05 13.22 -5.59
CA GLU A 8 -25.18 12.16 -5.06
C GLU A 8 -24.56 11.32 -6.19
N GLU A 9 -25.36 10.89 -7.17
CA GLU A 9 -24.84 10.18 -8.34
C GLU A 9 -23.87 11.05 -9.17
N SER A 10 -24.12 12.36 -9.28
CA SER A 10 -23.21 13.32 -9.95
C SER A 10 -21.87 13.41 -9.23
N SER A 11 -21.88 13.43 -7.89
CA SER A 11 -20.68 13.57 -7.08
C SER A 11 -19.82 12.30 -7.12
N ILE A 12 -20.44 11.12 -6.96
CA ILE A 12 -19.73 9.84 -7.09
C ILE A 12 -19.21 9.64 -8.52
N ARG A 13 -20.00 9.97 -9.55
CA ARG A 13 -19.58 9.90 -10.95
C ARG A 13 -18.50 10.93 -11.31
N ARG A 14 -18.42 12.04 -10.58
CA ARG A 14 -17.31 13.00 -10.70
C ARG A 14 -16.04 12.46 -10.06
N MET A 15 -16.13 11.84 -8.89
CA MET A 15 -14.99 11.17 -8.25
C MET A 15 -14.47 10.00 -9.09
N ALA A 16 -15.36 9.16 -9.63
CA ALA A 16 -14.97 8.06 -10.52
C ALA A 16 -14.21 8.56 -11.76
N ARG A 17 -14.69 9.64 -12.40
CA ARG A 17 -13.99 10.27 -13.54
C ARG A 17 -12.63 10.85 -13.15
N LEU A 18 -12.50 11.39 -11.93
CA LEU A 18 -11.23 11.92 -11.43
C LEU A 18 -10.22 10.79 -11.15
N ILE A 19 -10.69 9.64 -10.65
CA ILE A 19 -9.85 8.44 -10.45
C ILE A 19 -9.39 7.87 -11.79
N GLU A 20 -10.25 7.85 -12.80
CA GLU A 20 -9.90 7.37 -14.14
C GLU A 20 -8.85 8.27 -14.82
N SER A 21 -8.81 9.55 -14.45
CA SER A 21 -7.77 10.49 -14.90
C SER A 21 -6.44 10.39 -14.14
N VAL A 22 -6.31 9.46 -13.19
CA VAL A 22 -5.05 9.26 -12.45
C VAL A 22 -4.04 8.57 -13.33
N ASP A 23 -2.87 9.18 -13.47
CA ASP A 23 -1.74 8.56 -14.17
C ASP A 23 -0.95 7.63 -13.21
N PRO A 24 -0.97 6.30 -13.41
CA PRO A 24 -0.17 5.38 -12.62
C PRO A 24 1.32 5.47 -12.97
N GLY A 25 1.67 6.03 -14.14
CA GLY A 25 3.03 6.20 -14.64
C GLY A 25 3.87 7.22 -13.86
N GLY A 26 3.23 8.05 -13.03
CA GLY A 26 3.93 8.98 -12.13
C GLY A 26 4.69 8.32 -10.97
N SER A 27 4.46 7.03 -10.72
CA SER A 27 5.15 6.30 -9.64
C SER A 27 6.55 5.84 -10.03
N ARG A 28 7.51 5.98 -9.10
CA ARG A 28 8.90 5.53 -9.31
C ARG A 28 8.95 4.01 -9.43
N ILE A 29 8.09 3.31 -8.69
CA ILE A 29 7.99 1.85 -8.73
C ILE A 29 7.58 1.32 -10.11
N VAL A 30 6.65 1.98 -10.82
CA VAL A 30 6.27 1.58 -12.20
C VAL A 30 7.46 1.76 -13.14
N ARG A 31 8.19 2.87 -13.03
CA ARG A 31 9.35 3.14 -13.89
C ARG A 31 10.53 2.20 -13.62
N GLU A 32 10.73 1.80 -12.37
CA GLU A 32 11.74 0.79 -12.02
C GLU A 32 11.34 -0.60 -12.51
N ALA A 33 10.07 -0.98 -12.37
CA ALA A 33 9.55 -2.25 -12.89
C ALA A 33 9.71 -2.35 -14.41
N ASP A 34 9.43 -1.27 -15.15
CA ASP A 34 9.60 -1.22 -16.61
C ASP A 34 11.07 -1.38 -17.04
N ARG A 35 12.00 -0.79 -16.28
CA ARG A 35 13.45 -0.98 -16.49
C ARG A 35 13.88 -2.42 -16.26
N TRP A 36 13.35 -3.09 -15.24
CA TRP A 36 13.61 -4.50 -14.98
C TRP A 36 13.03 -5.41 -16.06
N ALA A 37 11.82 -5.10 -16.55
CA ALA A 37 11.20 -5.83 -17.65
C ALA A 37 12.06 -5.78 -18.92
N THR A 38 12.66 -4.61 -19.22
CA THR A 38 13.61 -4.47 -20.33
C THR A 38 14.81 -5.41 -20.18
N TRP A 39 15.40 -5.50 -18.99
CA TRP A 39 16.49 -6.43 -18.71
C TRP A 39 16.08 -7.90 -18.85
N MET A 40 14.86 -8.26 -18.43
CA MET A 40 14.32 -9.63 -18.60
C MET A 40 14.15 -10.00 -20.07
N VAL A 41 13.70 -9.07 -20.92
CA VAL A 41 13.57 -9.30 -22.36
C VAL A 41 14.94 -9.54 -23.00
N VAL A 42 15.94 -8.73 -22.66
CA VAL A 42 17.32 -8.92 -23.15
C VAL A 42 17.89 -10.27 -22.72
N ALA A 43 17.68 -10.66 -21.46
CA ALA A 43 18.10 -11.97 -20.96
C ALA A 43 17.39 -13.12 -21.71
N SER A 44 16.08 -13.03 -21.92
CA SER A 44 15.29 -14.01 -22.67
C SER A 44 15.82 -14.20 -24.11
N LEU A 45 16.06 -13.10 -24.82
CA LEU A 45 16.63 -13.12 -26.18
C LEU A 45 18.03 -13.74 -26.21
N SER A 46 18.85 -13.46 -25.19
CA SER A 46 20.20 -14.01 -25.07
C SER A 46 20.17 -15.53 -24.91
N VAL A 47 19.27 -16.05 -24.05
CA VAL A 47 19.09 -17.50 -23.84
C VAL A 47 18.51 -18.17 -25.09
N ALA A 48 17.56 -17.52 -25.76
CA ALA A 48 16.99 -18.03 -27.01
C ALA A 48 18.08 -18.17 -28.10
N ALA A 49 18.94 -17.16 -28.26
CA ALA A 49 20.06 -17.20 -29.20
C ALA A 49 21.06 -18.33 -28.87
N LEU A 50 21.43 -18.48 -27.59
CA LEU A 50 22.30 -19.58 -27.13
C LEU A 50 21.68 -20.96 -27.42
N THR A 51 20.38 -21.11 -27.20
CA THR A 51 19.66 -22.36 -27.45
C THR A 51 19.66 -22.70 -28.95
N LEU A 52 19.52 -21.70 -29.80
CA LEU A 52 19.51 -21.84 -31.25
C LEU A 52 20.91 -22.24 -31.78
N ILE A 53 21.98 -21.66 -31.22
CA ILE A 53 23.36 -22.04 -31.56
C ILE A 53 23.69 -23.47 -31.11
N ALA A 54 23.24 -23.86 -29.91
CA ALA A 54 23.55 -25.19 -29.36
C ALA A 54 22.75 -26.31 -30.01
N THR A 55 21.48 -26.06 -30.38
CA THR A 55 20.54 -27.11 -30.80
C THR A 55 20.18 -27.06 -32.29
N GLY A 56 20.32 -25.90 -32.95
CA GLY A 56 19.87 -25.68 -34.33
C GLY A 56 18.35 -25.70 -34.53
N ASP A 57 17.56 -25.90 -33.47
CA ASP A 57 16.10 -26.03 -33.53
C ASP A 57 15.43 -24.70 -33.10
N VAL A 58 14.78 -24.05 -34.08
CA VAL A 58 14.07 -22.78 -33.90
C VAL A 58 12.85 -22.93 -33.00
N VAL A 59 12.20 -24.11 -32.98
CA VAL A 59 10.99 -24.33 -32.17
C VAL A 59 11.31 -24.22 -30.69
N ARG A 60 12.44 -24.80 -30.26
CA ARG A 60 12.91 -24.71 -28.87
C ARG A 60 13.24 -23.28 -28.45
N ALA A 61 13.85 -22.49 -29.32
CA ALA A 61 14.20 -21.09 -29.02
C ALA A 61 12.95 -20.21 -28.82
N VAL A 62 11.90 -20.42 -29.63
CA VAL A 62 10.63 -19.70 -29.49
C VAL A 62 9.91 -20.09 -28.20
N SER A 63 9.88 -21.38 -27.85
CA SER A 63 9.24 -21.86 -26.61
C SER A 63 9.85 -21.19 -25.37
N VAL A 64 11.17 -21.05 -25.31
CA VAL A 64 11.86 -20.35 -24.21
C VAL A 64 11.45 -18.89 -24.15
N THR A 65 11.43 -18.19 -25.28
CA THR A 65 11.07 -16.76 -25.34
C THR A 65 9.65 -16.51 -24.82
N VAL A 66 8.69 -17.37 -25.17
CA VAL A 66 7.28 -17.24 -24.75
C VAL A 66 7.12 -17.52 -23.25
N VAL A 67 7.81 -18.51 -22.70
CA VAL A 67 7.77 -18.83 -21.26
C VAL A 67 8.25 -17.63 -20.41
N PHE A 68 9.17 -16.82 -20.93
CA PHE A 68 9.69 -15.65 -20.24
C PHE A 68 8.89 -14.35 -20.47
N CYS A 69 7.66 -14.36 -21.01
CA CYS A 69 6.92 -13.10 -21.18
C CYS A 69 6.78 -12.34 -19.84
N PRO A 70 7.30 -11.10 -19.71
CA PRO A 70 7.18 -10.31 -18.48
C PRO A 70 5.78 -9.68 -18.32
N CYS A 71 4.82 -10.09 -19.15
CA CYS A 71 3.45 -9.59 -19.25
C CYS A 71 2.79 -9.34 -17.86
N ALA A 72 2.86 -10.34 -16.96
CA ALA A 72 2.25 -10.27 -15.63
C ALA A 72 3.02 -9.33 -14.67
N PHE A 73 4.35 -9.26 -14.80
CA PHE A 73 5.20 -8.45 -13.93
C PHE A 73 4.95 -6.95 -14.15
N VAL A 74 4.88 -6.52 -15.41
CA VAL A 74 4.66 -5.10 -15.76
C VAL A 74 3.26 -4.63 -15.36
N MET A 75 2.25 -5.50 -15.49
CA MET A 75 0.86 -5.16 -15.17
C MET A 75 0.54 -5.18 -13.67
N ALA A 76 1.33 -5.88 -12.84
CA ALA A 76 1.08 -5.98 -11.41
C ALA A 76 1.07 -4.60 -10.71
N THR A 77 2.06 -3.77 -11.01
CA THR A 77 2.27 -2.46 -10.37
C THR A 77 1.16 -1.43 -10.65
N PRO A 78 0.78 -1.13 -11.91
CA PRO A 78 -0.30 -0.18 -12.18
C PRO A 78 -1.64 -0.67 -11.64
N THR A 79 -1.89 -1.98 -11.66
CA THR A 79 -3.12 -2.58 -11.12
C THR A 79 -3.20 -2.39 -9.61
N ALA A 80 -2.09 -2.57 -8.88
CA ALA A 80 -2.04 -2.35 -7.44
C ALA A 80 -2.31 -0.87 -7.07
N ILE A 81 -1.72 0.07 -7.82
CA ILE A 81 -1.93 1.52 -7.60
C ILE A 81 -3.39 1.89 -7.86
N MET A 82 -3.97 1.44 -8.96
CA MET A 82 -5.38 1.70 -9.30
C MET A 82 -6.34 1.14 -8.25
N ALA A 83 -6.08 -0.07 -7.75
CA ALA A 83 -6.84 -0.67 -6.65
C ALA A 83 -6.73 0.17 -5.36
N ALA A 84 -5.52 0.63 -5.02
CA ALA A 84 -5.29 1.47 -3.84
C ALA A 84 -6.03 2.81 -3.94
N VAL A 85 -5.94 3.50 -5.09
CA VAL A 85 -6.64 4.78 -5.32
C VAL A 85 -8.16 4.60 -5.29
N GLY A 86 -8.68 3.52 -5.87
CA GLY A 86 -10.10 3.18 -5.81
C GLY A 86 -10.58 2.97 -4.38
N ASN A 87 -9.78 2.29 -3.54
CA ASN A 87 -10.09 2.11 -2.12
C ASN A 87 -10.02 3.42 -1.33
N LEU A 88 -8.99 4.25 -1.55
CA LEU A 88 -8.84 5.56 -0.92
C LEU A 88 -10.01 6.49 -1.26
N SER A 89 -10.46 6.47 -2.51
CA SER A 89 -11.56 7.32 -2.96
C SER A 89 -12.90 6.94 -2.33
N ARG A 90 -13.13 5.65 -2.03
CA ARG A 90 -14.29 5.21 -1.25
C ARG A 90 -14.29 5.74 0.18
N HIS A 91 -13.11 6.06 0.73
CA HIS A 91 -12.94 6.67 2.04
C HIS A 91 -12.85 8.21 1.98
N GLY A 92 -13.17 8.83 0.83
CA GLY A 92 -13.16 10.28 0.65
C GLY A 92 -11.78 10.89 0.41
N VAL A 93 -10.74 10.08 0.18
CA VAL A 93 -9.37 10.54 -0.12
C VAL A 93 -9.15 10.50 -1.62
N LEU A 94 -9.00 11.67 -2.25
CA LEU A 94 -8.73 11.78 -3.69
C LEU A 94 -7.23 11.94 -3.96
N VAL A 95 -6.66 11.00 -4.70
CA VAL A 95 -5.26 11.05 -5.14
C VAL A 95 -5.22 11.27 -6.65
N LYS A 96 -4.45 12.26 -7.11
CA LYS A 96 -4.31 12.60 -8.54
C LYS A 96 -3.09 11.96 -9.23
N ASP A 97 -2.10 11.53 -8.45
CA ASP A 97 -0.82 11.01 -8.93
C ASP A 97 -0.50 9.67 -8.28
N GLY A 98 -0.23 8.63 -9.07
CA GLY A 98 0.18 7.33 -8.54
C GLY A 98 1.46 7.39 -7.70
N GLY A 99 2.38 8.30 -8.05
CA GLY A 99 3.60 8.55 -7.28
C GLY A 99 3.37 9.19 -5.91
N ALA A 100 2.22 9.83 -5.68
CA ALA A 100 1.85 10.34 -4.37
C ALA A 100 1.48 9.20 -3.41
N VAL A 101 0.80 8.16 -3.89
CA VAL A 101 0.48 6.96 -3.09
C VAL A 101 1.76 6.26 -2.66
N GLU A 102 2.74 6.13 -3.56
CA GLU A 102 4.04 5.52 -3.25
C GLU A 102 4.82 6.34 -2.22
N ARG A 103 4.85 7.66 -2.37
CA ARG A 103 5.52 8.55 -1.42
C ARG A 103 4.84 8.52 -0.05
N LEU A 104 3.51 8.49 -0.01
CA LEU A 104 2.74 8.38 1.22
C LEU A 104 3.07 7.09 1.98
N ALA A 105 3.26 5.96 1.27
CA ALA A 105 3.64 4.70 1.88
C ALA A 105 5.05 4.69 2.51
N LYS A 106 5.94 5.60 2.09
CA LYS A 106 7.33 5.70 2.59
C LYS A 106 7.56 6.88 3.55
N THR A 107 6.54 7.69 3.82
CA THR A 107 6.69 8.96 4.56
C THR A 107 6.15 8.82 5.97
N ASP A 108 6.99 9.13 6.97
CA ASP A 108 6.60 9.16 8.38
C ASP A 108 6.05 10.52 8.84
N VAL A 109 6.39 11.60 8.13
CA VAL A 109 6.06 12.99 8.51
C VAL A 109 5.25 13.67 7.40
N MET A 110 4.03 14.09 7.73
CA MET A 110 3.13 14.79 6.81
C MET A 110 2.93 16.25 7.23
N VAL A 111 3.09 17.19 6.30
CA VAL A 111 2.75 18.60 6.51
C VAL A 111 1.31 18.82 6.04
N LEU A 112 0.44 19.26 6.95
CA LEU A 112 -0.95 19.59 6.66
C LEU A 112 -1.07 21.11 6.45
N SER A 113 -1.64 21.52 5.31
CA SER A 113 -1.96 22.92 5.01
C SER A 113 -3.43 23.05 4.69
N VAL A 114 -4.12 23.99 5.34
CA VAL A 114 -5.51 24.34 5.06
C VAL A 114 -5.56 25.78 4.54
N SER A 115 -6.31 26.00 3.47
CA SER A 115 -6.62 27.33 2.95
C SER A 115 -8.11 27.62 3.14
N ASP A 116 -8.43 28.60 3.97
CA ASP A 116 -9.80 29.08 4.20
C ASP A 116 -9.82 30.61 4.02
N ILE A 117 -11.01 31.19 3.82
CA ILE A 117 -11.22 32.65 3.68
C ILE A 117 -10.74 33.40 4.93
N SER A 118 -10.83 32.77 6.11
CA SER A 118 -10.43 33.35 7.39
C SER A 118 -9.26 32.58 8.00
N PRO A 119 -8.12 33.24 8.31
CA PRO A 119 -6.96 32.57 8.90
C PRO A 119 -7.27 31.98 10.28
N LYS A 120 -8.14 32.63 11.08
CA LYS A 120 -8.52 32.12 12.41
C LYS A 120 -9.23 30.76 12.35
N ARG A 121 -10.05 30.56 11.33
CA ARG A 121 -10.80 29.30 11.15
C ARG A 121 -9.86 28.17 10.73
N ALA A 122 -8.84 28.48 9.92
CA ALA A 122 -7.80 27.53 9.57
C ALA A 122 -7.01 27.10 10.82
N ASP A 123 -6.59 28.05 11.66
CA ASP A 123 -5.85 27.76 12.89
C ASP A 123 -6.66 26.89 13.87
N ASP A 124 -7.94 27.24 14.11
CA ASP A 124 -8.81 26.44 14.98
C ASP A 124 -9.02 25.02 14.44
N PHE A 125 -9.15 24.87 13.12
CA PHE A 125 -9.29 23.56 12.48
C PHE A 125 -8.01 22.73 12.64
N ILE A 126 -6.84 23.31 12.38
CA ILE A 126 -5.56 22.61 12.52
C ILE A 126 -5.33 22.20 13.98
N ASN A 127 -5.57 23.08 14.94
CA ASN A 127 -5.45 22.77 16.36
C ASN A 127 -6.40 21.66 16.80
N MET A 128 -7.64 21.66 16.30
CA MET A 128 -8.59 20.58 16.54
C MET A 128 -8.10 19.25 15.98
N VAL A 129 -7.61 19.23 14.74
CA VAL A 129 -7.08 18.01 14.11
C VAL A 129 -5.86 17.48 14.88
N ILE A 130 -4.94 18.36 15.29
CA ILE A 130 -3.78 17.97 16.10
C ILE A 130 -4.23 17.38 17.44
N ALA A 131 -5.19 18.02 18.11
CA ALA A 131 -5.72 17.52 19.37
C ALA A 131 -6.40 16.15 19.22
N VAL A 132 -7.21 15.96 18.18
CA VAL A 132 -7.86 14.66 17.89
C VAL A 132 -6.83 13.59 17.55
N TYR A 133 -5.85 13.91 16.70
CA TYR A 133 -4.78 12.98 16.33
C TYR A 133 -4.00 12.52 17.56
N ASN A 134 -3.57 13.46 18.40
CA ASN A 134 -2.83 13.15 19.61
C ASN A 134 -3.66 12.30 20.59
N ASN A 135 -4.95 12.62 20.75
CA ASN A 135 -5.85 11.84 21.61
C ASN A 135 -6.03 10.40 21.11
N ASN A 136 -6.21 10.20 19.80
CA ASN A 136 -6.33 8.85 19.23
C ASN A 136 -5.01 8.08 19.31
N TRP A 137 -3.89 8.73 19.02
CA TRP A 137 -2.55 8.15 19.15
C TRP A 137 -2.26 7.68 20.59
N LEU A 138 -2.62 8.50 21.58
CA LEU A 138 -2.49 8.16 22.99
C LEU A 138 -3.39 6.97 23.38
N LYS A 139 -4.63 6.90 22.87
CA LYS A 139 -5.52 5.76 23.11
C LYS A 139 -4.94 4.44 22.56
N ASP A 140 -4.45 4.45 21.32
CA ASP A 140 -3.84 3.26 20.71
C ASP A 140 -2.60 2.81 21.49
N LYS A 141 -1.72 3.75 21.84
CA LYS A 141 -0.55 3.48 22.68
C LYS A 141 -0.95 2.87 24.03
N ASN A 142 -1.97 3.43 24.69
CA ASN A 142 -2.44 2.94 25.98
C ASN A 142 -3.05 1.54 25.88
N GLN A 143 -3.76 1.22 24.80
CA GLN A 143 -4.30 -0.13 24.57
C GLN A 143 -3.19 -1.16 24.35
N ILE A 144 -2.14 -0.81 23.60
CA ILE A 144 -0.98 -1.67 23.40
C ILE A 144 -0.28 -1.95 24.74
N MET A 145 -0.06 -0.92 25.56
CA MET A 145 0.56 -1.07 26.88
C MET A 145 -0.27 -1.95 27.81
N ALA A 146 -1.60 -1.78 27.79
CA ALA A 146 -2.51 -2.64 28.55
C ALA A 146 -2.41 -4.11 28.10
N SER A 147 -2.45 -4.38 26.79
CA SER A 147 -2.27 -5.74 26.25
C SER A 147 -0.89 -6.34 26.56
N THR A 148 0.18 -5.54 26.53
CA THR A 148 1.52 -6.00 26.93
C THR A 148 1.56 -6.41 28.41
N SER A 149 0.93 -5.64 29.30
CA SER A 149 0.91 -5.99 30.74
C SER A 149 0.14 -7.29 31.02
N VAL A 150 -0.99 -7.50 30.34
CA VAL A 150 -1.78 -8.74 30.44
C VAL A 150 -0.96 -9.94 29.94
N PHE A 151 -0.26 -9.79 28.82
CA PHE A 151 0.58 -10.86 28.29
C PHE A 151 1.75 -11.22 29.24
N ILE A 152 2.34 -10.24 29.91
CA ILE A 152 3.41 -10.47 30.89
C ILE A 152 2.88 -11.21 32.13
N ASP A 153 1.71 -10.81 32.66
CA ASP A 153 1.08 -11.47 33.81
C ASP A 153 0.73 -12.93 33.51
N GLU A 154 0.18 -13.19 32.32
CA GLU A 154 -0.17 -14.54 31.87
C GLU A 154 1.07 -15.44 31.77
N ARG A 155 2.21 -14.91 31.33
CA ARG A 155 3.47 -15.64 31.27
C ARG A 155 4.14 -15.82 32.64
N LEU A 156 4.04 -14.85 33.53
CA LEU A 156 4.54 -14.97 34.90
C LEU A 156 3.80 -16.07 35.67
N LYS A 157 2.47 -16.14 35.53
CA LYS A 157 1.66 -17.20 36.15
C LYS A 157 2.05 -18.60 35.66
N LEU A 158 2.33 -18.73 34.37
CA LEU A 158 2.76 -19.99 33.77
C LEU A 158 4.14 -20.41 34.31
N ILE A 159 5.07 -19.47 34.44
CA ILE A 159 6.40 -19.71 35.01
C ILE A 159 6.30 -20.08 36.50
N GLU A 160 5.44 -19.40 37.27
CA GLU A 160 5.22 -19.68 38.69
C GLU A 160 4.58 -21.06 38.91
N GLN A 161 3.68 -21.47 38.00
CA GLN A 161 3.09 -22.81 38.01
C GLN A 161 4.13 -23.90 37.69
N GLU A 162 4.98 -23.69 36.69
CA GLU A 162 6.06 -24.63 36.33
C GLU A 162 7.12 -24.71 37.44
N LEU A 163 7.51 -23.57 38.04
CA LEU A 163 8.46 -23.54 39.15
C LEU A 163 7.90 -24.17 40.44
N GLY A 164 6.62 -23.93 40.74
CA GLY A 164 5.93 -24.57 41.87
C GLY A 164 5.83 -26.08 41.74
N ASN A 165 5.75 -26.60 40.50
CA ASN A 165 5.78 -28.03 40.23
C ASN A 165 7.18 -28.64 40.38
N VAL A 166 8.24 -27.87 40.09
CA VAL A 166 9.64 -28.33 40.27
C VAL A 166 10.02 -28.42 41.75
N ASP A 167 9.53 -27.53 42.61
CA ASP A 167 9.79 -27.61 44.07
C ASP A 167 9.13 -28.83 44.71
N SER A 168 8.00 -29.31 44.16
CA SER A 168 7.33 -30.54 44.59
C SER A 168 7.97 -31.83 44.10
N ASP A 169 8.78 -31.80 43.04
CA ASP A 169 9.49 -32.97 42.50
C ASP A 169 10.90 -33.17 43.12
N ILE A 170 11.36 -32.24 43.97
CA ILE A 170 12.68 -32.29 44.65
C ILE A 170 12.57 -32.66 46.15
N SER A 171 11.37 -32.68 46.74
CA SER A 171 11.11 -33.11 48.13
C SER A 171 10.56 -34.54 48.22
#